data_AF-A0A971WTS4-F1
#
_entry.id   AF-A0A971WTS4-F1
#
_cell.length_a   1.000
_cell.length_b   1.000
_cell.length_c   1.000
_cell.angle_alpha   90.00
_cell.angle_beta   90.00
_cell.angle_gamma   90.00
#
_symmetry.space_group_name_H-M   'P 1'
#
loop_
_entity.id
_entity.type
_entity.pdbx_description
1 polymer ?
#
loop_
_entity_poly.entity_id
_entity_poly.type
_entity_poly.pdbx_seq_one_letter_code
_entity_poly.pdbx_strand_id
1 'polypeptide(L)'
;MDFYRVGDKLISEEKLYRTIEKILTLRASGLSQVEVAQKIGCDRTFISRLETLAQVRKGGSVGIIGFPLKNTKEIEEYAQKVGVDFTFLMTDKERWEYIQTRSGLELLNDVMGLITKLQDFDTVIMIGSDMRIKLAEALLGEKAVGIKIGESPIEEDIELPVSELERIITAIKGN
;
A
#
# COMPACT_ATOMS: atom_id res chain seq x y z
N MET A 1 32.81 -8.03 -9.14
CA MET A 1 33.52 -6.84 -8.62
C MET A 1 33.38 -5.78 -9.69
N ASP A 2 32.31 -4.99 -9.60
CA ASP A 2 31.99 -4.00 -10.63
C ASP A 2 32.38 -2.59 -10.15
N PHE A 3 32.85 -1.79 -11.11
CA PHE A 3 33.27 -0.42 -10.89
C PHE A 3 32.44 0.50 -11.78
N TYR A 4 31.92 1.56 -11.18
CA TYR A 4 31.17 2.58 -11.90
C TYR A 4 32.00 3.85 -11.99
N ARG A 5 32.10 4.41 -13.19
CA ARG A 5 32.75 5.71 -13.40
C ARG A 5 31.69 6.79 -13.47
N VAL A 6 31.75 7.73 -12.53
CA VAL A 6 30.81 8.84 -12.41
C VAL A 6 31.61 10.13 -12.36
N GLY A 7 31.64 10.83 -13.50
CA GLY A 7 32.52 11.98 -13.69
C GLY A 7 34.00 11.59 -13.54
N ASP A 8 34.69 12.27 -12.65
CA ASP A 8 36.09 12.04 -12.29
C ASP A 8 36.29 10.90 -11.28
N LYS A 9 35.20 10.37 -10.69
CA LYS A 9 35.27 9.36 -9.64
C LYS A 9 35.14 7.95 -10.19
N LEU A 10 35.93 7.03 -9.63
CA LEU A 10 35.77 5.59 -9.81
C LEU A 10 35.21 4.99 -8.51
N ILE A 11 34.01 4.44 -8.58
CA ILE A 11 33.27 3.92 -7.45
C ILE A 11 33.37 2.40 -7.48
N SER A 12 33.82 1.80 -6.39
CA SER A 12 33.77 0.35 -6.19
C SER A 12 32.44 -0.02 -5.56
N GLU A 13 31.69 -0.86 -6.24
CA GLU A 13 30.40 -1.34 -5.76
C GLU A 13 30.55 -2.13 -4.44
N GLU A 14 31.51 -3.06 -4.39
CA GLU A 14 31.76 -3.86 -3.19
C GLU A 14 32.11 -3.00 -1.97
N LYS A 15 32.96 -1.98 -2.16
CA LYS A 15 33.33 -1.07 -1.08
C LYS A 15 32.13 -0.24 -0.59
N LEU A 16 31.24 0.16 -1.50
CA LEU A 16 30.04 0.89 -1.17
C LEU A 16 29.12 0.04 -0.28
N TYR A 17 28.84 -1.20 -0.67
CA TYR A 17 28.00 -2.11 0.10
C TYR A 17 28.55 -2.37 1.51
N ARG A 18 29.84 -2.71 1.63
CA ARG A 18 30.48 -2.94 2.94
C ARG A 18 30.43 -1.70 3.84
N THR A 19 30.50 -0.51 3.25
CA THR A 19 30.41 0.74 4.02
C THR A 19 28.99 0.99 4.52
N ILE A 20 27.98 0.77 3.68
CA ILE A 20 26.56 0.88 4.05
C ILE A 20 26.20 -0.13 5.16
N GLU A 21 26.62 -1.38 5.02
CA GLU A 21 26.39 -2.42 6.02
C GLU A 21 26.99 -2.05 7.39
N LYS A 22 28.20 -1.49 7.38
CA LYS A 22 28.87 -1.03 8.60
C LYS A 22 28.14 0.14 9.27
N ILE A 23 27.62 1.09 8.50
CA ILE A 23 26.78 2.19 9.01
C ILE A 23 25.57 1.62 9.75
N LEU A 24 24.84 0.70 9.12
CA LEU A 24 23.62 0.11 9.67
C LEU A 24 23.90 -0.71 10.93
N THR A 25 24.98 -1.49 10.94
CA THR A 25 25.39 -2.30 12.09
C THR A 25 25.69 -1.44 13.32
N LEU A 26 26.43 -0.34 13.15
CA LEU A 26 26.74 0.57 14.24
C LEU A 26 25.49 1.28 14.78
N ARG A 27 24.58 1.69 13.89
CA ARG A 27 23.29 2.28 14.28
C ARG A 27 22.42 1.30 15.05
N ALA A 28 22.37 0.03 14.62
CA ALA A 28 21.62 -1.03 15.31
C ALA A 28 22.20 -1.34 16.71
N SER A 29 23.50 -1.17 16.91
CA SER A 29 24.13 -1.33 18.23
C SER A 29 23.88 -0.18 19.22
N GLY A 30 23.08 0.83 18.82
CA GLY A 30 22.59 1.89 19.70
C GLY A 30 23.33 3.23 19.62
N LEU A 31 24.38 3.35 18.80
CA LEU A 31 25.10 4.61 18.60
C LEU A 31 24.23 5.61 17.83
N SER A 32 24.29 6.90 18.19
CA SER A 32 23.54 7.96 17.52
C SER A 32 24.06 8.24 16.09
N GLN A 33 23.22 8.87 15.26
CA GLN A 33 23.60 9.23 13.88
C GLN A 33 24.86 10.10 13.80
N VAL A 34 25.07 10.99 14.77
CA VAL A 34 26.24 11.90 14.81
C VAL A 34 27.52 11.10 15.11
N GLU A 35 27.48 10.18 16.07
CA GLU A 35 28.62 9.33 16.43
C GLU A 35 29.01 8.38 15.29
N VAL A 36 28.03 7.80 14.60
CA VAL A 36 28.29 6.93 13.44
C VAL A 36 28.86 7.74 12.27
N ALA A 37 28.32 8.93 12.00
CA ALA A 37 28.83 9.81 10.95
C ALA A 37 30.31 10.19 11.17
N GLN A 38 30.68 10.54 12.41
CA GLN A 38 32.08 10.79 12.78
C GLN A 38 32.98 9.56 12.58
N LYS A 39 32.51 8.36 12.96
CA LYS A 39 33.27 7.11 12.79
C LYS A 39 33.46 6.69 11.33
N ILE A 40 32.52 7.03 10.46
CA ILE A 40 32.54 6.68 9.04
C ILE A 40 33.21 7.78 8.19
N GLY A 41 33.31 9.00 8.72
CA GLY A 41 33.91 10.14 8.03
C GLY A 41 32.97 10.78 7.02
N CYS A 42 31.68 10.82 7.33
CA CYS A 42 30.65 11.48 6.51
C CYS A 42 29.79 12.41 7.37
N ASP A 43 28.87 13.13 6.74
CA ASP A 43 27.94 14.01 7.45
C ASP A 43 26.77 13.23 8.07
N ARG A 44 26.25 13.72 9.20
CA ARG A 44 25.06 13.14 9.85
C ARG A 44 23.84 13.09 8.93
N THR A 45 23.69 14.09 8.06
CA THR A 45 22.61 14.15 7.07
C THR A 45 22.67 13.02 6.04
N PHE A 46 23.87 12.55 5.67
CA PHE A 46 24.04 11.39 4.80
C PHE A 46 23.50 10.12 5.47
N ILE A 47 23.85 9.89 6.74
CA ILE A 47 23.33 8.75 7.52
C ILE A 47 21.81 8.79 7.59
N SER A 48 21.24 9.95 7.96
CA SER A 48 19.78 10.11 8.04
C SER A 48 19.09 9.86 6.70
N ARG A 49 19.65 10.35 5.57
CA ARG A 49 19.06 10.15 4.25
C ARG A 49 19.20 8.73 3.76
N LEU A 50 20.32 8.06 4.06
CA LEU A 50 20.50 6.63 3.77
C LEU A 50 19.46 5.80 4.52
N GLU A 51 19.25 6.09 5.81
CA GLU A 51 18.18 5.47 6.60
C GLU A 51 16.82 5.71 5.96
N THR A 52 16.48 6.94 5.55
CA THR A 52 15.22 7.27 4.86
C THR A 52 15.08 6.64 3.47
N LEU A 53 16.16 6.57 2.69
CA LEU A 53 16.15 5.95 1.35
C LEU A 53 15.94 4.44 1.43
N ALA A 54 16.49 3.82 2.47
CA ALA A 54 16.26 2.42 2.80
C ALA A 54 15.12 2.24 3.82
N GLN A 55 14.38 3.30 4.17
CA GLN A 55 13.27 3.26 5.11
C GLN A 55 12.07 2.73 4.36
N VAL A 56 11.61 1.57 4.77
CA VAL A 56 10.26 1.13 4.42
C VAL A 56 9.29 2.08 5.14
N ARG A 57 8.41 2.80 4.40
CA ARG A 57 7.29 3.58 4.98
C ARG A 57 6.64 2.73 6.07
N LYS A 58 6.21 3.35 7.18
CA LYS A 58 5.21 2.70 8.03
C LYS A 58 3.86 2.76 7.29
N GLY A 59 3.59 1.71 6.52
CA GLY A 59 2.44 1.54 5.62
C GLY A 59 2.68 2.04 4.20
N GLY A 60 2.69 1.13 3.23
CA GLY A 60 2.77 1.44 1.80
C GLY A 60 1.54 2.18 1.24
N SER A 61 1.47 2.38 -0.07
CA SER A 61 0.28 2.94 -0.75
C SER A 61 -0.94 2.02 -0.60
N VAL A 62 -2.12 2.59 -0.31
CA VAL A 62 -3.34 1.83 0.02
C VAL A 62 -4.47 2.20 -0.94
N GLY A 63 -5.02 1.20 -1.62
CA GLY A 63 -6.31 1.29 -2.32
C GLY A 63 -7.43 0.60 -1.52
N ILE A 64 -8.67 1.09 -1.64
CA ILE A 64 -9.86 0.43 -1.08
C ILE A 64 -10.87 0.20 -2.20
N ILE A 65 -11.37 -1.02 -2.30
CA ILE A 65 -12.49 -1.38 -3.17
C ILE A 65 -13.57 -2.04 -2.32
N GLY A 66 -14.84 -1.71 -2.54
CA GLY A 66 -15.89 -2.20 -1.64
C GLY A 66 -17.32 -2.04 -2.12
N PHE A 67 -18.09 -3.13 -2.10
CA PHE A 67 -19.52 -3.11 -2.44
C PHE A 67 -20.21 -4.43 -2.03
N PRO A 68 -21.52 -4.42 -1.70
CA PRO A 68 -22.38 -3.26 -1.55
C PRO A 68 -22.29 -2.64 -0.14
N LEU A 69 -22.18 -1.31 -0.05
CA LEU A 69 -22.02 -0.58 1.21
C LEU A 69 -23.09 0.50 1.38
N LYS A 70 -23.69 0.56 2.57
CA LYS A 70 -24.69 1.58 2.91
C LYS A 70 -24.10 2.96 3.18
N ASN A 71 -22.93 3.00 3.83
CA ASN A 71 -22.27 4.22 4.32
C ASN A 71 -21.00 4.57 3.51
N THR A 72 -21.05 4.43 2.18
CA THR A 72 -19.92 4.72 1.27
C THR A 72 -19.25 6.06 1.56
N LYS A 73 -20.04 7.13 1.72
CA LYS A 73 -19.52 8.48 2.00
C LYS A 73 -18.71 8.57 3.29
N GLU A 74 -19.19 7.94 4.35
CA GLU A 74 -18.51 7.94 5.66
C GLU A 74 -17.16 7.22 5.57
N ILE A 75 -17.15 6.11 4.82
CA ILE A 75 -15.93 5.35 4.55
C ILE A 75 -14.95 6.15 3.68
N GLU A 76 -15.42 6.85 2.65
CA GLU A 76 -14.59 7.72 1.80
C GLU A 76 -13.99 8.88 2.58
N GLU A 77 -14.79 9.56 3.40
CA GLU A 77 -14.33 10.67 4.25
C GLU A 77 -13.24 10.21 5.22
N TYR A 78 -13.43 9.05 5.85
CA TYR A 78 -12.41 8.46 6.71
C TYR A 78 -11.15 8.05 5.94
N ALA A 79 -11.31 7.34 4.81
CA ALA A 79 -10.22 6.89 3.96
C ALA A 79 -9.35 8.07 3.49
N GLN A 80 -9.99 9.17 3.06
CA GLN A 80 -9.29 10.39 2.67
C GLN A 80 -8.54 11.00 3.86
N LYS A 81 -9.17 11.08 5.03
CA LYS A 81 -8.54 11.62 6.26
C LYS A 81 -7.27 10.87 6.66
N VAL A 82 -7.24 9.56 6.48
CA VAL A 82 -6.09 8.71 6.83
C VAL A 82 -5.10 8.51 5.69
N GLY A 83 -5.27 9.18 4.56
CA GLY A 83 -4.37 9.13 3.41
C GLY A 83 -4.39 7.78 2.70
N VAL A 84 -5.59 7.30 2.36
CA VAL A 84 -5.81 6.24 1.37
C VAL A 84 -5.70 6.88 -0.02
N ASP A 85 -4.99 6.22 -0.93
CA ASP A 85 -4.60 6.76 -2.22
C ASP A 85 -5.69 6.59 -3.30
N PHE A 86 -6.60 5.62 -3.11
CA PHE A 86 -7.70 5.34 -4.02
C PHE A 86 -8.87 4.66 -3.32
N THR A 87 -10.10 5.08 -3.64
CA THR A 87 -11.34 4.42 -3.23
C THR A 87 -12.21 4.11 -4.44
N PHE A 88 -12.85 2.93 -4.42
CA PHE A 88 -13.92 2.56 -5.35
C PHE A 88 -15.00 1.83 -4.58
N LEU A 89 -15.99 2.59 -4.10
CA LEU A 89 -17.05 2.10 -3.23
C LEU A 89 -18.42 2.29 -3.87
N MET A 90 -19.33 1.35 -3.66
CA MET A 90 -20.68 1.42 -4.21
C MET A 90 -21.71 0.83 -3.26
N THR A 91 -22.90 1.41 -3.25
CA THR A 91 -24.16 0.77 -2.83
C THR A 91 -24.56 -0.34 -3.82
N ASP A 92 -25.50 -1.18 -3.45
CA ASP A 92 -26.08 -2.19 -4.33
C ASP A 92 -26.77 -1.56 -5.54
N LYS A 93 -27.45 -0.43 -5.32
CA LYS A 93 -28.07 0.34 -6.40
C LYS A 93 -27.03 0.81 -7.40
N GLU A 94 -25.94 1.43 -6.94
CA GLU A 94 -24.85 1.90 -7.80
C GLU A 94 -24.13 0.74 -8.51
N ARG A 95 -23.96 -0.40 -7.81
CA ARG A 95 -23.44 -1.65 -8.40
C ARG A 95 -24.28 -2.12 -9.59
N TRP A 96 -25.61 -2.15 -9.44
CA TRP A 96 -26.52 -2.55 -10.51
C TRP A 96 -26.54 -1.53 -11.64
N GLU A 97 -26.58 -0.25 -11.33
CA GLU A 97 -26.50 0.83 -12.33
C GLU A 97 -25.20 0.75 -13.12
N TYR A 98 -24.08 0.49 -12.46
CA TYR A 98 -22.77 0.31 -13.07
C TYR A 98 -22.75 -0.83 -14.11
N ILE A 99 -23.42 -1.95 -13.81
CA ILE A 99 -23.52 -3.12 -14.70
C ILE A 99 -24.52 -2.87 -15.83
N GLN A 100 -25.71 -2.35 -15.53
CA GLN A 100 -26.83 -2.24 -16.48
C GLN A 100 -26.60 -1.16 -17.54
N THR A 101 -25.80 -0.14 -17.24
CA THR A 101 -25.52 0.98 -18.15
C THR A 101 -24.38 0.70 -19.13
N ARG A 102 -23.72 -0.47 -19.03
CA ARG A 102 -22.55 -0.83 -19.83
C ARG A 102 -22.80 -2.05 -20.70
N SER A 103 -22.23 -2.04 -21.90
CA SER A 103 -22.09 -3.25 -22.69
C SER A 103 -21.09 -4.22 -22.04
N GLY A 104 -21.15 -5.50 -22.41
CA GLY A 104 -20.23 -6.50 -21.88
C GLY A 104 -18.75 -6.19 -22.16
N LEU A 105 -18.44 -5.58 -23.31
CA LEU A 105 -17.07 -5.16 -23.67
C LEU A 105 -16.60 -3.97 -22.82
N GLU A 106 -17.45 -2.98 -22.60
CA GLU A 106 -17.12 -1.83 -21.75
C GLU A 106 -16.89 -2.27 -20.30
N LEU A 107 -17.75 -3.13 -19.77
CA LEU A 107 -17.58 -3.67 -18.43
C LEU A 107 -16.26 -4.44 -18.27
N LEU A 108 -15.90 -5.26 -19.26
CA LEU A 108 -14.63 -5.99 -19.25
C LEU A 108 -13.43 -5.04 -19.25
N ASN A 109 -13.45 -4.01 -20.11
CA ASN A 109 -12.37 -3.02 -20.20
C ASN A 109 -12.21 -2.23 -18.89
N ASP A 110 -13.31 -1.79 -18.29
CA ASP A 110 -13.29 -1.07 -17.03
C ASP A 110 -12.70 -1.93 -15.90
N VAL A 111 -13.11 -3.20 -15.81
CA VAL A 111 -12.58 -4.15 -14.82
C VAL A 111 -11.08 -4.37 -15.03
N MET A 112 -10.62 -4.55 -16.27
CA MET A 112 -9.19 -4.71 -16.58
C MET A 112 -8.38 -3.45 -16.22
N GLY A 113 -8.93 -2.26 -16.51
CA GLY A 113 -8.32 -0.99 -16.13
C GLY A 113 -8.23 -0.83 -14.60
N LEU A 114 -9.29 -1.22 -13.88
CA LEU A 114 -9.31 -1.19 -12.43
C LEU A 114 -8.25 -2.15 -11.83
N ILE A 115 -8.16 -3.38 -12.33
CA ILE A 115 -7.14 -4.34 -11.88
C ILE A 115 -5.73 -3.79 -12.10
N THR A 116 -5.46 -3.24 -13.28
CA THR A 116 -4.15 -2.66 -13.61
C THR A 116 -3.80 -1.53 -12.64
N LYS A 117 -4.74 -0.62 -12.39
CA LYS A 117 -4.56 0.46 -11.42
C LYS A 117 -4.32 -0.07 -10.00
N LEU A 118 -5.04 -1.11 -9.60
CA LEU A 118 -4.91 -1.70 -8.27
C LEU A 118 -3.55 -2.39 -8.05
N GLN A 119 -2.89 -2.81 -9.12
CA GLN A 119 -1.56 -3.42 -9.02
C GLN A 119 -0.46 -2.43 -8.58
N ASP A 120 -0.67 -1.13 -8.77
CA ASP A 120 0.30 -0.08 -8.39
C ASP A 120 0.28 0.25 -6.88
N PHE A 121 -0.64 -0.33 -6.10
CA PHE A 121 -0.70 -0.14 -4.65
C PHE A 121 0.05 -1.24 -3.90
N ASP A 122 0.69 -0.87 -2.78
CA ASP A 122 1.36 -1.79 -1.86
C ASP A 122 0.34 -2.62 -1.05
N THR A 123 -0.87 -2.08 -0.82
CA THR A 123 -1.98 -2.78 -0.16
C THR A 123 -3.31 -2.39 -0.78
N VAL A 124 -4.20 -3.36 -0.96
CA VAL A 124 -5.56 -3.15 -1.46
C VAL A 124 -6.54 -3.79 -0.49
N ILE A 125 -7.36 -2.97 0.16
CA ILE A 125 -8.42 -3.45 1.06
C ILE A 125 -9.65 -3.79 0.20
N MET A 126 -10.09 -5.05 0.25
CA MET A 126 -11.30 -5.53 -0.41
C MET A 126 -12.43 -5.71 0.60
N ILE A 127 -13.46 -4.87 0.52
CA ILE A 127 -14.66 -4.96 1.34
C ILE A 127 -15.74 -5.69 0.54
N GLY A 128 -16.11 -6.89 0.97
CA GLY A 128 -17.09 -7.67 0.20
C GLY A 128 -17.43 -9.02 0.81
N SER A 129 -18.07 -9.87 0.00
CA SER A 129 -18.33 -11.25 0.40
C SER A 129 -17.04 -12.08 0.42
N ASP A 130 -17.13 -13.22 1.09
CA ASP A 130 -16.09 -14.25 1.11
C ASP A 130 -15.57 -14.61 -0.31
N MET A 131 -16.46 -14.76 -1.29
CA MET A 131 -16.06 -15.05 -2.68
C MET A 131 -15.36 -13.88 -3.35
N ARG A 132 -15.76 -12.64 -3.07
CA ARG A 132 -15.13 -11.45 -3.67
C ARG A 132 -13.75 -11.17 -3.10
N ILE A 133 -13.55 -11.44 -1.82
CA ILE A 133 -12.24 -11.38 -1.18
C ILE A 133 -11.29 -12.40 -1.81
N LYS A 134 -11.72 -13.66 -1.95
CA LYS A 134 -10.94 -14.71 -2.62
C LYS A 134 -10.55 -14.33 -4.05
N LEU A 135 -11.44 -13.64 -4.77
CA LEU A 135 -11.14 -13.15 -6.12
C LEU A 135 -10.06 -12.06 -6.10
N ALA A 136 -10.15 -11.09 -5.17
CA ALA A 136 -9.13 -10.05 -5.02
C ALA A 136 -7.77 -10.65 -4.64
N GLU A 137 -7.73 -11.62 -3.73
CA GLU A 137 -6.53 -12.38 -3.36
C GLU A 137 -5.93 -13.11 -4.56
N ALA A 138 -6.76 -13.75 -5.39
CA ALA A 138 -6.28 -14.44 -6.60
C ALA A 138 -5.69 -13.49 -7.66
N LEU A 139 -6.19 -12.24 -7.74
CA LEU A 139 -5.75 -11.25 -8.73
C LEU A 139 -4.56 -10.41 -8.27
N LEU A 140 -4.50 -10.07 -6.99
CA LEU A 140 -3.54 -9.11 -6.43
C LEU A 140 -2.49 -9.77 -5.53
N GLY A 141 -2.73 -11.00 -5.07
CA GLY A 141 -1.80 -11.73 -4.19
C GLY A 141 -1.75 -11.15 -2.77
N GLU A 142 -0.56 -11.13 -2.19
CA GLU A 142 -0.31 -10.81 -0.77
C GLU A 142 -0.68 -9.37 -0.37
N LYS A 143 -0.87 -8.47 -1.34
CA LYS A 143 -1.33 -7.09 -1.08
C LYS A 143 -2.83 -6.97 -0.85
N ALA A 144 -3.64 -7.99 -1.15
CA ALA A 144 -5.07 -7.96 -0.88
C ALA A 144 -5.36 -8.22 0.61
N VAL A 145 -6.15 -7.34 1.22
CA VAL A 145 -6.62 -7.48 2.61
C VAL A 145 -8.14 -7.46 2.62
N GLY A 146 -8.79 -8.56 3.02
CA GLY A 146 -10.24 -8.69 3.00
C GLY A 146 -10.94 -8.16 4.26
N ILE A 147 -12.05 -7.43 4.08
CA ILE A 147 -13.06 -7.13 5.11
C ILE A 147 -14.35 -7.85 4.70
N LYS A 148 -14.68 -8.95 5.39
CA LYS A 148 -15.87 -9.76 5.08
C LYS A 148 -17.12 -9.07 5.64
N ILE A 149 -18.01 -8.65 4.75
CA ILE A 149 -19.31 -8.05 5.10
C ILE A 149 -20.50 -9.02 4.90
N GLY A 150 -20.25 -10.23 4.40
CA GLY A 150 -21.29 -11.25 4.19
C GLY A 150 -20.82 -12.46 3.39
N GLU A 151 -21.75 -13.36 3.08
CA GLU A 151 -21.52 -14.49 2.15
C GLU A 151 -22.14 -14.19 0.80
N SER A 152 -21.52 -14.70 -0.26
CA SER A 152 -22.07 -14.51 -1.60
C SER A 152 -23.32 -15.38 -1.83
N PRO A 153 -24.38 -14.84 -2.48
CA PRO A 153 -24.54 -13.45 -2.92
C PRO A 153 -24.99 -12.50 -1.79
N ILE A 154 -24.47 -11.26 -1.83
CA ILE A 154 -24.98 -10.16 -0.99
C ILE A 154 -25.97 -9.36 -1.85
N GLU A 155 -27.22 -9.33 -1.40
CA GLU A 155 -28.36 -8.71 -2.10
C GLU A 155 -28.83 -7.39 -1.48
N GLU A 156 -28.23 -6.98 -0.36
CA GLU A 156 -28.57 -5.73 0.34
C GLU A 156 -27.31 -4.95 0.74
N ASP A 157 -27.47 -3.64 0.92
CA ASP A 157 -26.41 -2.77 1.40
C ASP A 157 -26.02 -3.10 2.84
N ILE A 158 -24.72 -3.33 3.06
CA ILE A 158 -24.20 -3.60 4.41
C ILE A 158 -23.55 -2.34 4.96
N GLU A 159 -23.82 -2.04 6.23
CA GLU A 159 -23.18 -0.93 6.94
C GLU A 159 -21.86 -1.41 7.53
N LEU A 160 -20.75 -0.80 7.11
CA LEU A 160 -19.42 -1.11 7.66
C LEU A 160 -19.08 -0.06 8.72
N PRO A 161 -18.86 -0.43 10.00
CA PRO A 161 -18.40 0.52 11.00
C PRO A 161 -17.05 1.13 10.62
N VAL A 162 -16.92 2.46 10.64
CA VAL A 162 -15.64 3.15 10.36
C VAL A 162 -14.51 2.67 11.27
N SER A 163 -14.84 2.31 12.51
CA SER A 163 -13.89 1.77 13.48
C SER A 163 -13.27 0.43 13.05
N GLU A 164 -13.96 -0.35 12.22
CA GLU A 164 -13.42 -1.59 11.65
C GLU A 164 -12.39 -1.28 10.57
N LEU A 165 -12.69 -0.31 9.69
CA LEU A 165 -11.73 0.17 8.71
C LEU A 165 -10.51 0.82 9.37
N GLU A 166 -10.73 1.61 10.43
CA GLU A 166 -9.67 2.24 11.22
C GLU A 166 -8.68 1.21 11.78
N ARG A 167 -9.19 0.14 12.38
CA ARG A 167 -8.36 -0.94 12.91
C ARG A 167 -7.46 -1.55 11.84
N ILE A 168 -8.01 -1.80 10.66
CA ILE A 168 -7.28 -2.42 9.56
C ILE A 168 -6.24 -1.47 8.98
N ILE A 169 -6.60 -0.21 8.71
CA ILE A 169 -5.64 0.78 8.20
C ILE A 169 -4.52 1.04 9.23
N THR A 170 -4.85 1.09 10.52
CA THR A 170 -3.86 1.26 11.59
C THR A 170 -2.89 0.08 11.63
N ALA A 171 -3.40 -1.15 11.53
CA ALA A 171 -2.59 -2.36 11.45
C ALA A 171 -1.67 -2.38 10.21
N ILE A 172 -2.19 -2.01 9.04
CA ILE A 172 -1.43 -1.91 7.78
C ILE A 172 -0.34 -0.84 7.88
N LYS A 173 -0.67 0.32 8.46
CA LYS A 173 0.26 1.46 8.60
C LYS A 173 1.21 1.33 9.79
N GLY A 174 1.02 0.37 10.68
CA GLY A 174 1.92 0.08 11.80
C GLY A 174 1.99 1.20 12.85
N ASN A 175 0.85 1.87 13.08
CA ASN A 175 0.67 2.89 14.13
C ASN A 175 0.07 2.30 15.40
#